data_AF-A0ABD1WR36-F1
#
_entry.id   AF-A0ABD1WR36-F1
#
_cell.length_a   1.000
_cell.length_b   1.000
_cell.length_c   1.000
_cell.angle_alpha   90.00
_cell.angle_beta   90.00
_cell.angle_gamma   90.00
#
_symmetry.space_group_name_H-M   'P 1'
#
loop_
_entity.id
_entity.type
_entity.pdbx_description
1 polymer ?
#
loop_
_entity_poly.entity_id
_entity_poly.type
_entity_poly.pdbx_seq_one_letter_code
_entity_poly.pdbx_strand_id
1 'polypeptide(L)'
;MRLKFLASQGRRVEQFTVLVKNVPHVSGRSISDSIENFFKRNHPDHYLCHQAVYNANEFARLIRKRDRLQNWLDYNQLKFERHPEKRPTSKKGFLGLCGKSVDYIDLYKEQIKELDKKLTMERRRILKDPKAIIPTTFVSFNSRWGVAVCAQTQQSKNPALWFTNWAPEPRDVYRKNLSIPFVSLSIRKLVISLLVFALVFFYMIPISFVQSLANLEGLEKVAPFLRPLIEW
;
A
#
# COMPACT_ATOMS: atom_id res chain seq x y z
N MET A 1 1.61 11.64 -29.46
CA MET A 1 2.70 11.79 -28.47
C MET A 1 2.99 10.49 -27.70
N ARG A 2 1.99 9.82 -27.09
CA ARG A 2 2.18 8.58 -26.30
C ARG A 2 2.92 7.44 -27.01
N LEU A 3 2.55 7.09 -28.24
CA LEU A 3 3.16 5.97 -28.98
C LEU A 3 4.67 6.20 -29.24
N LYS A 4 5.03 7.42 -29.68
CA LYS A 4 6.43 7.81 -29.88
C LYS A 4 7.24 7.69 -28.58
N PHE A 5 6.67 8.14 -27.47
CA PHE A 5 7.30 8.03 -26.14
C PHE A 5 7.52 6.58 -25.70
N LEU A 6 6.52 5.71 -25.87
CA LEU A 6 6.65 4.29 -25.52
C LEU A 6 7.68 3.56 -26.39
N ALA A 7 7.76 3.92 -27.68
CA ALA A 7 8.77 3.38 -28.60
C ALA A 7 10.19 3.86 -28.26
N SER A 8 10.35 5.10 -27.78
CA SER A 8 11.65 5.66 -27.40
C SER A 8 12.10 5.31 -25.97
N GLN A 9 11.23 4.71 -25.15
CA GLN A 9 11.58 4.39 -23.77
C GLN A 9 12.65 3.28 -23.70
N GLY A 10 13.59 3.47 -22.77
CA GLY A 10 14.58 2.45 -22.40
C GLY A 10 13.95 1.17 -21.84
N ARG A 11 14.78 0.16 -21.60
CA ARG A 11 14.34 -1.10 -20.99
C ARG A 11 13.94 -0.86 -19.53
N ARG A 12 12.73 -1.27 -19.17
CA ARG A 12 12.18 -1.20 -17.81
C ARG A 12 11.56 -2.53 -17.42
N VAL A 13 11.58 -2.86 -16.14
CA VAL A 13 11.07 -4.13 -15.61
C VAL A 13 9.57 -4.31 -15.91
N GLU A 14 8.77 -3.25 -15.84
CA GLU A 14 7.33 -3.28 -16.16
C GLU A 14 7.01 -3.79 -17.58
N GLN A 15 7.93 -3.61 -18.53
CA GLN A 15 7.75 -4.05 -19.92
C GLN A 15 7.96 -5.57 -20.08
N PHE A 16 8.59 -6.22 -19.10
CA PHE A 16 8.99 -7.63 -19.12
C PHE A 16 8.26 -8.46 -18.06
N THR A 17 7.37 -7.86 -17.27
CA THR A 17 6.71 -8.53 -16.14
C THR A 17 5.20 -8.40 -16.21
N VAL A 18 4.51 -9.50 -15.92
CA VAL A 18 3.05 -9.59 -15.77
C VAL A 18 2.73 -9.85 -14.30
N LEU A 19 1.74 -9.14 -13.76
CA LEU A 19 1.16 -9.44 -12.47
C LEU A 19 0.03 -10.45 -12.65
N VAL A 20 0.19 -11.63 -12.06
CA VAL A 20 -0.79 -12.72 -12.11
C VAL A 20 -1.46 -12.83 -10.75
N LYS A 21 -2.79 -12.80 -10.72
CA LYS A 21 -3.63 -12.92 -9.52
C LYS A 21 -4.54 -14.14 -9.60
N ASN A 22 -5.06 -14.56 -8.45
CA ASN A 22 -5.97 -15.71 -8.32
C ASN A 22 -5.38 -17.00 -8.89
N VAL A 23 -4.13 -17.28 -8.52
CA VAL A 23 -3.50 -18.58 -8.82
C VAL A 23 -4.28 -19.67 -8.07
N PRO A 24 -4.76 -20.73 -8.74
CA PRO A 24 -5.49 -21.80 -8.08
C PRO A 24 -4.58 -22.57 -7.13
N HIS A 25 -5.12 -22.93 -5.96
CA HIS A 25 -4.41 -23.80 -5.03
C HIS A 25 -4.63 -25.26 -5.43
N VAL A 26 -3.55 -25.98 -5.72
CA VAL A 26 -3.57 -27.42 -6.02
C VAL A 26 -3.01 -28.16 -4.81
N SER A 27 -3.76 -29.10 -4.25
CA SER A 27 -3.33 -29.92 -3.11
C SER A 27 -2.09 -30.75 -3.48
N GLY A 28 -1.11 -30.79 -2.59
CA GLY A 28 0.11 -31.59 -2.76
C GLY A 28 1.18 -31.00 -3.68
N ARG A 29 1.00 -29.81 -4.27
CA ARG A 29 2.04 -29.10 -5.04
C ARG A 29 2.31 -27.72 -4.46
N SER A 30 3.55 -27.24 -4.58
CA SER A 30 3.85 -25.86 -4.23
C SER A 30 3.18 -24.92 -5.25
N ILE A 31 2.83 -23.72 -4.79
CA ILE A 31 2.26 -22.67 -5.67
C ILE A 31 3.27 -22.31 -6.76
N SER A 32 4.56 -22.27 -6.41
CA SER A 32 5.68 -22.02 -7.32
C SER A 32 5.71 -23.01 -8.47
N ASP A 33 5.68 -24.32 -8.17
CA ASP A 33 5.71 -25.38 -9.19
C ASP A 33 4.48 -25.33 -10.09
N SER A 34 3.33 -24.96 -9.53
CA SER A 34 2.08 -24.84 -10.29
C SER A 34 2.15 -23.70 -11.30
N ILE A 35 2.73 -22.55 -10.91
CA ILE A 35 2.98 -21.41 -11.79
C ILE A 35 3.98 -21.79 -12.87
N GLU A 36 5.11 -22.36 -12.47
CA GLU A 36 6.17 -22.73 -13.40
C GLU A 36 5.68 -23.70 -14.47
N ASN A 37 4.98 -24.77 -14.07
CA ASN A 37 4.42 -25.75 -15.01
C ASN A 37 3.38 -25.12 -15.94
N PHE A 38 2.54 -24.21 -15.42
CA PHE A 38 1.52 -23.52 -16.22
C PHE A 38 2.15 -22.64 -17.31
N PHE A 39 3.12 -21.80 -16.94
CA PHE A 39 3.73 -20.86 -17.88
C PHE A 39 4.73 -21.55 -18.83
N LYS A 40 5.46 -22.58 -18.39
CA LYS A 40 6.27 -23.40 -19.30
C LYS A 40 5.43 -24.11 -20.35
N ARG A 41 4.22 -24.56 -20.00
CA ARG A 41 3.33 -25.24 -20.95
C ARG A 41 2.65 -24.28 -21.92
N ASN A 42 2.22 -23.11 -21.45
CA ASN A 42 1.44 -22.16 -22.25
C ASN A 42 2.30 -21.12 -22.99
N HIS A 43 3.47 -20.78 -22.46
CA HIS A 43 4.39 -19.76 -23.00
C HIS A 43 5.85 -20.27 -23.01
N PRO A 44 6.15 -21.42 -23.64
CA PRO A 44 7.45 -22.10 -23.53
C PRO A 44 8.64 -21.24 -23.94
N ASP A 45 8.51 -20.50 -25.05
CA ASP A 45 9.62 -19.73 -25.63
C ASP A 45 9.87 -18.38 -24.96
N HIS A 46 8.91 -17.93 -24.14
CA HIS A 46 8.93 -16.58 -23.57
C HIS A 46 9.06 -16.54 -22.05
N TYR A 47 8.66 -17.60 -21.36
CA TYR A 47 8.74 -17.68 -19.91
C TYR A 47 10.19 -17.65 -19.42
N LEU A 48 10.51 -16.72 -18.50
CA LEU A 48 11.83 -16.62 -17.89
C LEU A 48 11.83 -17.13 -16.45
N CYS A 49 11.05 -16.48 -15.59
CA CYS A 49 10.97 -16.82 -14.18
C CYS A 49 9.70 -16.25 -13.55
N HIS A 50 9.48 -16.57 -12.29
CA HIS A 50 8.39 -15.97 -11.52
C HIS A 50 8.85 -15.65 -10.09
N GLN A 51 8.21 -14.67 -9.48
CA GLN A 51 8.47 -14.22 -8.12
C GLN A 51 7.17 -14.27 -7.33
N ALA A 52 7.11 -15.22 -6.39
CA ALA A 52 5.99 -15.35 -5.47
C ALA A 52 5.88 -14.12 -4.54
N VAL A 53 4.64 -13.72 -4.24
CA VAL A 53 4.35 -12.61 -3.33
C VAL A 53 3.97 -13.17 -1.96
N TYR A 54 4.62 -12.66 -0.92
CA TYR A 54 4.38 -13.04 0.47
C TYR A 54 3.57 -11.98 1.22
N ASN A 55 2.74 -12.42 2.15
CA ASN A 55 2.00 -11.56 3.07
C ASN A 55 2.95 -11.00 4.14
N ALA A 56 3.60 -9.89 3.81
CA ALA A 56 4.54 -9.20 4.69
C ALA A 56 3.91 -7.96 5.38
N ASN A 57 2.58 -7.94 5.58
CA ASN A 57 1.88 -6.76 6.13
C ASN A 57 2.34 -6.42 7.55
N GLU A 58 2.50 -7.42 8.41
CA GLU A 58 3.01 -7.26 9.77
C GLU A 58 4.48 -6.84 9.78
N PHE A 59 5.31 -7.50 8.97
CA PHE A 59 6.72 -7.16 8.80
C PHE A 59 6.89 -5.69 8.35
N ALA A 60 6.10 -5.24 7.37
CA ALA A 60 6.09 -3.86 6.90
C ALA A 60 5.57 -2.86 7.94
N ARG A 61 4.74 -3.29 8.90
CA ARG A 61 4.31 -2.46 10.04
C ARG A 61 5.46 -2.29 11.05
N LEU A 62 6.20 -3.37 11.33
CA LEU A 62 7.36 -3.34 12.22
C LEU A 62 8.49 -2.46 11.66
N ILE A 63 8.80 -2.56 10.36
CA ILE A 63 9.78 -1.69 9.69
C ILE A 63 9.39 -0.22 9.86
N ARG A 64 8.13 0.15 9.54
CA ARG A 64 7.66 1.53 9.71
C ARG A 64 7.77 2.03 11.14
N LYS A 65 7.59 1.15 12.14
CA LYS A 65 7.79 1.51 13.56
C LYS A 65 9.28 1.72 13.86
N ARG A 66 10.14 0.85 13.36
CA ARG A 66 11.60 0.94 13.50
C ARG A 66 12.14 2.23 12.87
N ASP A 67 11.71 2.59 11.66
CA ASP A 67 12.13 3.82 10.98
C ASP A 67 11.68 5.08 11.73
N ARG A 68 10.47 5.08 12.29
CA ARG A 68 10.01 6.18 13.16
C ARG A 68 10.88 6.34 14.40
N LEU A 69 11.25 5.23 15.05
CA LEU A 69 12.12 5.28 16.22
C LEU A 69 13.55 5.69 15.85
N GLN A 70 14.05 5.28 14.67
CA GLN A 70 15.32 5.76 14.14
C GLN A 70 15.31 7.29 14.00
N ASN A 71 14.28 7.86 13.38
CA ASN A 71 14.15 9.32 13.26
C ASN A 71 14.16 10.02 14.63
N TRP A 72 13.50 9.44 15.64
CA TRP A 72 13.52 9.96 17.00
C TRP A 72 14.90 9.83 17.67
N LEU A 73 15.60 8.73 17.44
CA LEU A 73 16.96 8.53 17.91
C LEU A 73 17.89 9.57 17.29
N ASP A 74 17.83 9.74 15.97
CA ASP A 74 18.65 10.71 15.22
C ASP A 74 18.38 12.13 15.72
N TYR A 75 17.10 12.49 15.93
CA TYR A 75 16.71 13.78 16.52
C TYR A 75 17.34 14.01 17.90
N ASN A 76 17.30 13.01 18.79
CA ASN A 76 17.86 13.14 20.14
C ASN A 76 19.39 13.17 20.13
N GLN A 77 20.03 12.45 19.21
CA GLN A 77 21.48 12.52 19.01
C GLN A 77 21.90 13.91 18.54
N LEU A 78 21.24 14.46 17.51
CA LEU A 78 21.49 15.82 17.03
C LEU A 78 21.26 16.87 18.12
N LYS A 79 20.24 16.68 18.97
CA LYS A 79 19.99 17.57 20.11
C LYS A 79 21.13 17.51 21.15
N PHE A 80 21.68 16.33 21.38
CA PHE A 80 22.81 16.14 22.29
C PHE A 80 24.12 16.68 21.71
N GLU A 81 24.38 16.48 20.42
CA GLU A 81 25.56 17.04 19.73
C GLU A 81 25.59 18.58 19.77
N ARG A 82 24.42 19.23 19.65
CA ARG A 82 24.31 20.70 19.78
C ARG A 82 24.53 21.19 21.21
N HIS A 83 24.11 20.41 22.21
CA HIS A 83 24.22 20.77 23.62
C HIS A 83 24.74 19.60 24.45
N PRO A 84 26.07 19.37 24.44
CA PRO A 84 26.68 18.21 25.10
C PRO A 84 26.43 18.16 26.62
N GLU A 85 26.18 19.33 27.23
CA GLU A 85 25.93 19.46 28.66
C GLU A 85 24.58 18.89 29.12
N LYS A 86 23.60 18.78 28.22
CA LYS A 86 22.22 18.38 28.55
C LYS A 86 21.80 17.13 27.79
N ARG A 87 21.96 15.97 28.42
CA ARG A 87 21.47 14.71 27.84
C ARG A 87 19.94 14.65 27.91
N PRO A 88 19.25 14.32 26.81
CA PRO A 88 17.80 14.23 26.80
C PRO A 88 17.32 13.05 27.66
N THR A 89 16.62 13.33 28.75
CA THR A 89 16.10 12.32 29.69
C THR A 89 14.59 12.42 29.89
N SER A 90 13.94 11.28 30.18
CA SER A 90 12.51 11.18 30.51
C SER A 90 12.30 10.41 31.80
N LYS A 91 11.27 10.75 32.57
CA LYS A 91 10.80 9.87 33.64
C LYS A 91 9.87 8.80 33.08
N LYS A 92 10.00 7.55 33.55
CA LYS A 92 9.24 6.38 33.05
C LYS A 92 7.80 6.22 33.56
N GLY A 93 7.33 7.00 34.54
CA GLY A 93 6.03 6.80 35.18
C GLY A 93 4.89 7.62 34.56
N PHE A 94 3.79 7.75 35.31
CA PHE A 94 2.51 8.29 34.82
C PHE A 94 2.69 9.68 34.18
N LEU A 95 2.30 9.79 32.90
CA LEU A 95 2.42 10.99 32.06
C LEU A 95 3.84 11.61 32.01
N GLY A 96 4.89 10.86 32.34
CA GLY A 96 6.26 11.37 32.38
C GLY A 96 6.62 12.21 33.62
N LEU A 97 5.77 12.21 34.66
CA LEU A 97 5.94 13.07 35.85
C LEU A 97 6.65 12.37 37.01
N CYS A 98 6.41 11.07 37.20
CA CYS A 98 6.97 10.27 38.30
C CYS A 98 7.88 9.14 37.79
N GLY A 99 8.82 8.65 38.61
CA GLY A 99 9.63 7.47 38.31
C GLY A 99 11.07 7.76 37.86
N LYS A 100 11.82 6.67 37.59
CA LYS A 100 13.25 6.71 37.23
C LYS A 100 13.46 7.49 35.93
N SER A 101 14.45 8.39 35.94
CA SER A 101 14.92 9.10 34.75
C SER A 101 15.70 8.13 33.86
N VAL A 102 15.33 8.05 32.59
CA VAL A 102 15.97 7.20 31.60
C VAL A 102 16.36 8.06 30.40
N ASP A 103 17.56 7.82 29.89
CA ASP A 103 18.05 8.48 28.69
C ASP A 103 17.25 8.04 27.46
N TYR A 104 16.78 9.01 26.68
CA TYR A 104 16.04 8.75 25.45
C TYR A 104 16.91 8.03 24.41
N ILE A 105 18.21 8.35 24.31
CA ILE A 105 19.09 7.75 23.31
C ILE A 105 19.24 6.25 23.58
N ASP A 106 19.56 5.88 24.82
CA ASP A 106 19.73 4.47 25.20
C ASP A 106 18.39 3.71 25.15
N LEU A 107 17.28 4.35 25.54
CA LEU A 107 15.94 3.78 25.43
C LEU A 107 15.57 3.46 23.97
N TYR A 108 15.80 4.38 23.04
CA TYR A 108 15.49 4.13 21.62
C TYR A 108 16.43 3.08 21.01
N LYS A 109 17.71 3.07 21.39
CA LYS A 109 18.65 2.01 20.99
C LYS A 109 18.17 0.63 21.44
N GLU A 110 17.73 0.50 22.69
CA GLU A 110 17.20 -0.76 23.22
C GLU A 110 15.92 -1.18 22.48
N GLN A 111 14.98 -0.25 22.27
CA GLN A 111 13.74 -0.52 21.52
C GLN A 111 13.99 -0.93 20.07
N ILE A 112 14.95 -0.31 19.39
CA ILE A 112 15.35 -0.68 18.03
C ILE A 112 15.95 -2.09 18.04
N LYS A 113 16.83 -2.40 18.98
CA LYS A 113 17.43 -3.75 19.12
C LYS A 113 16.36 -4.82 19.35
N GLU A 114 15.35 -4.55 20.16
CA GLU A 114 14.21 -5.45 20.34
C GLU A 114 13.37 -5.61 19.07
N LEU A 115 13.14 -4.52 18.34
CA LEU A 115 12.41 -4.56 17.06
C LEU A 115 13.18 -5.32 15.99
N ASP A 116 14.51 -5.18 15.92
CA ASP A 116 15.34 -5.90 14.95
C ASP A 116 15.31 -7.42 15.22
N LYS A 117 15.27 -7.84 16.49
CA LYS A 117 15.03 -9.24 16.86
C LYS A 117 13.65 -9.71 16.38
N LYS A 118 12.59 -8.93 16.63
CA LYS A 118 11.23 -9.24 16.17
C LYS A 118 11.13 -9.31 14.64
N LEU A 119 11.76 -8.38 13.93
CA LEU A 119 11.84 -8.36 12.48
C LEU A 119 12.53 -9.62 11.93
N THR A 120 13.63 -10.04 12.54
CA THR A 120 14.34 -11.26 12.15
C THR A 120 13.49 -12.51 12.36
N MET A 121 12.77 -12.59 13.48
CA MET A 121 11.84 -13.68 13.77
C MET A 121 10.67 -13.72 12.78
N GLU A 122 10.04 -12.58 12.52
CA GLU A 122 8.93 -12.49 11.55
C GLU A 122 9.38 -12.80 10.12
N ARG A 123 10.57 -12.33 9.71
CA ARG A 123 11.14 -12.69 8.40
C ARG A 123 11.31 -14.21 8.26
N ARG A 124 11.87 -14.87 9.28
CA ARG A 124 12.02 -16.33 9.28
C ARG A 124 10.68 -17.05 9.25
N ARG A 125 9.68 -16.54 9.96
CA ARG A 125 8.31 -17.08 9.96
C ARG A 125 7.68 -17.02 8.57
N ILE A 126 7.73 -15.86 7.91
CA ILE A 126 7.15 -15.65 6.57
C ILE A 126 7.81 -16.57 5.53
N LEU A 127 9.13 -16.78 5.60
CA LEU A 127 9.83 -17.65 4.66
C LEU A 127 9.56 -19.14 4.87
N LYS A 128 9.22 -19.55 6.10
CA LYS A 128 8.92 -20.96 6.43
C LYS A 128 7.45 -21.32 6.25
N ASP A 129 6.54 -20.36 6.46
CA ASP A 129 5.10 -20.62 6.43
C ASP A 129 4.56 -20.60 4.99
N PRO A 130 4.11 -21.74 4.44
CA PRO A 130 3.52 -21.78 3.10
C PRO A 130 2.22 -20.97 3.02
N LYS A 131 1.50 -20.76 4.15
CA LYS A 131 0.27 -19.96 4.19
C LYS A 131 0.53 -18.47 4.02
N ALA A 132 1.77 -18.03 4.23
CA ALA A 132 2.16 -16.64 4.00
C ALA A 132 2.24 -16.32 2.49
N ILE A 133 2.32 -17.33 1.62
CA ILE A 133 2.33 -17.13 0.16
C ILE A 133 0.92 -16.75 -0.30
N ILE A 134 0.80 -15.59 -0.92
CA ILE A 134 -0.45 -15.09 -1.48
C ILE A 134 -0.64 -15.71 -2.87
N PRO A 135 -1.88 -15.97 -3.35
CA PRO A 135 -2.16 -16.41 -4.72
C PRO A 135 -1.98 -15.27 -5.74
N THR A 136 -0.85 -14.55 -5.66
CA THR A 136 -0.43 -13.47 -6.55
C THR A 136 1.07 -13.62 -6.81
N THR A 137 1.48 -13.50 -8.07
CA THR A 137 2.87 -13.68 -8.49
C THR A 137 3.23 -12.69 -9.58
N PHE A 138 4.49 -12.31 -9.64
CA PHE A 138 5.04 -11.58 -10.78
C PHE A 138 5.72 -12.57 -11.71
N VAL A 139 5.30 -12.64 -12.96
CA VAL A 139 5.89 -13.53 -13.97
C VAL A 139 6.68 -12.68 -14.95
N SER A 140 7.95 -13.01 -15.14
CA SER A 140 8.83 -12.31 -16.05
C SER A 140 9.03 -13.11 -17.33
N PHE A 141 9.11 -12.40 -18.45
CA PHE A 141 9.29 -12.95 -19.78
C PHE A 141 10.55 -12.38 -20.43
N ASN A 142 11.14 -13.11 -21.38
CA ASN A 142 12.31 -12.65 -22.13
C ASN A 142 11.99 -11.58 -23.19
N SER A 143 10.71 -11.41 -23.56
CA SER A 143 10.27 -10.53 -24.64
C SER A 143 9.06 -9.68 -24.23
N ARG A 144 9.06 -8.41 -24.64
CA ARG A 144 7.92 -7.49 -24.45
C ARG A 144 6.66 -7.98 -25.16
N TRP A 145 6.84 -8.67 -26.29
CA TRP A 145 5.72 -9.25 -27.03
C TRP A 145 5.05 -10.37 -26.23
N GLY A 146 5.85 -11.26 -25.60
CA GLY A 146 5.31 -12.33 -24.75
C GLY A 146 4.50 -11.80 -23.57
N VAL A 147 4.98 -10.72 -22.94
CA VAL A 147 4.21 -9.98 -21.90
C VAL A 147 2.90 -9.44 -22.47
N ALA A 148 2.95 -8.77 -23.63
CA ALA A 148 1.76 -8.19 -24.25
C ALA A 148 0.69 -9.24 -24.54
N VAL A 149 1.09 -10.39 -25.07
CA VAL A 149 0.20 -11.52 -25.33
C VAL A 149 -0.35 -12.07 -24.02
N CYS A 150 0.50 -12.32 -23.02
CA CYS A 150 0.07 -12.88 -21.74
C CYS A 150 -0.88 -11.95 -20.96
N ALA A 151 -0.65 -10.64 -21.00
CA ALA A 151 -1.44 -9.65 -20.27
C ALA A 151 -2.80 -9.36 -20.95
N GLN A 152 -2.94 -9.64 -22.25
CA GLN A 152 -4.17 -9.38 -23.01
C GLN A 152 -5.01 -10.63 -23.27
N THR A 153 -4.42 -11.82 -23.17
CA THR A 153 -5.13 -13.09 -23.42
C THR A 153 -5.66 -13.72 -22.14
N GLN A 154 -6.86 -14.28 -22.25
CA GLN A 154 -7.49 -15.07 -21.18
C GLN A 154 -6.72 -16.40 -21.03
N GLN A 155 -6.12 -16.62 -19.85
CA GLN A 155 -5.21 -17.75 -19.65
C GLN A 155 -5.91 -19.09 -19.36
N SER A 156 -7.16 -19.06 -18.85
CA SER A 156 -7.89 -20.27 -18.47
C SER A 156 -9.38 -20.18 -18.81
N LYS A 157 -10.06 -21.33 -18.91
CA LYS A 157 -11.51 -21.41 -19.15
C LYS A 157 -12.33 -20.62 -18.13
N ASN A 158 -11.86 -20.55 -16.87
CA ASN A 158 -12.52 -19.79 -15.83
C ASN A 158 -11.96 -18.35 -15.78
N PRO A 159 -12.77 -17.30 -16.03
CA PRO A 159 -12.32 -15.90 -16.01
C PRO A 159 -11.87 -15.42 -14.62
N ALA A 160 -12.26 -16.09 -13.55
CA ALA A 160 -11.87 -15.72 -12.19
C ALA A 160 -10.47 -16.23 -11.79
N LEU A 161 -9.89 -17.16 -12.56
CA LEU A 161 -8.58 -17.77 -12.28
C LEU A 161 -7.52 -17.26 -13.24
N TRP A 162 -6.25 -17.24 -12.80
CA TRP A 162 -5.10 -16.80 -13.61
C TRP A 162 -5.29 -15.41 -14.21
N PHE A 163 -5.73 -14.46 -13.39
CA PHE A 163 -6.00 -13.10 -13.85
C PHE A 163 -4.68 -12.35 -14.09
N THR A 164 -4.36 -12.07 -15.35
CA THR A 164 -3.13 -11.41 -15.76
C THR A 164 -3.36 -9.92 -16.01
N ASN A 165 -2.44 -9.09 -15.53
CA ASN A 165 -2.38 -7.67 -15.86
C ASN A 165 -0.92 -7.26 -16.07
N TRP A 166 -0.71 -6.15 -16.78
CA TRP A 166 0.58 -5.47 -16.81
C TRP A 166 1.08 -5.19 -15.39
N ALA A 167 2.31 -5.60 -15.07
CA ALA A 167 2.90 -5.27 -13.78
C ALA A 167 3.26 -3.77 -13.77
N PRO A 168 2.92 -3.02 -12.71
CA PRO A 168 3.40 -1.66 -12.57
C PRO A 168 4.90 -1.63 -12.23
N GLU A 169 5.52 -0.46 -12.35
CA GLU A 169 6.90 -0.26 -11.93
C GLU A 169 7.07 -0.69 -10.45
N PRO A 170 8.18 -1.34 -10.05
CA PRO A 170 8.37 -1.81 -8.67
C PRO A 170 8.17 -0.74 -7.58
N ARG A 171 8.37 0.54 -7.92
CA ARG A 171 8.15 1.71 -7.04
C ARG A 171 6.68 2.07 -6.91
N ASP A 172 5.88 1.83 -7.95
CA ASP A 172 4.44 2.12 -8.01
C ASP A 172 3.59 0.95 -7.48
N VAL A 173 4.21 -0.20 -7.16
CA VAL A 173 3.53 -1.34 -6.55
C VAL A 173 3.09 -1.02 -5.13
N TYR A 174 1.79 -0.80 -4.94
CA TYR A 174 1.21 -0.70 -3.60
C TYR A 174 1.01 -2.09 -2.95
N ARG A 175 2.07 -2.56 -2.28
CA ARG A 175 2.20 -3.94 -1.77
C ARG A 175 1.08 -4.41 -0.84
N LYS A 176 0.49 -3.51 -0.04
CA LYS A 176 -0.60 -3.86 0.89
C LYS A 176 -1.88 -4.33 0.18
N ASN A 177 -2.08 -3.92 -1.07
CA ASN A 177 -3.26 -4.32 -1.85
C ASN A 177 -3.07 -5.65 -2.58
N LEU A 178 -1.85 -6.20 -2.63
CA LEU A 178 -1.60 -7.47 -3.32
C LEU A 178 -2.20 -8.67 -2.55
N SER A 179 -2.38 -8.55 -1.23
CA SER A 179 -2.91 -9.62 -0.38
C SER A 179 -4.44 -9.71 -0.35
N ILE A 180 -5.14 -8.88 -1.12
CA ILE A 180 -6.61 -8.80 -1.04
C ILE A 180 -7.22 -9.83 -2.02
N PRO A 181 -8.08 -10.76 -1.54
CA PRO A 181 -8.73 -11.74 -2.40
C PRO A 181 -9.80 -11.09 -3.28
N PHE A 182 -10.06 -11.70 -4.44
CA PHE A 182 -10.98 -11.18 -5.46
C PHE A 182 -12.40 -10.88 -4.94
N VAL A 183 -12.99 -11.79 -4.17
CA VAL A 183 -14.36 -11.61 -3.62
C VAL A 183 -14.43 -10.39 -2.69
N SER A 184 -13.39 -10.19 -1.87
CA SER A 184 -13.32 -9.02 -0.98
C SER A 184 -13.21 -7.71 -1.76
N LEU A 185 -12.59 -7.71 -2.95
CA LEU A 185 -12.51 -6.52 -3.79
C LEU A 185 -13.91 -6.08 -4.26
N SER A 186 -14.78 -7.01 -4.67
CA SER A 186 -16.14 -6.69 -5.10
C SER A 186 -16.97 -6.08 -3.97
N ILE A 187 -16.92 -6.67 -2.77
CA ILE A 187 -17.62 -6.15 -1.59
C ILE A 187 -17.09 -4.76 -1.22
N ARG A 188 -15.77 -4.57 -1.18
CA ARG A 188 -15.16 -3.26 -0.89
C ARG A 188 -15.55 -2.19 -1.90
N LYS A 189 -15.63 -2.53 -3.19
CA LYS A 189 -16.11 -1.60 -4.23
C LYS A 189 -17.55 -1.17 -3.98
N LEU A 190 -18.43 -2.11 -3.62
CA LEU A 190 -19.82 -1.81 -3.29
C LEU A 190 -19.91 -0.87 -2.07
N VAL A 191 -19.20 -1.19 -0.98
CA VAL A 191 -19.17 -0.36 0.23
C VAL A 191 -18.63 1.05 -0.06
N ILE A 192 -17.52 1.15 -0.80
CA ILE A 192 -16.96 2.46 -1.18
C ILE A 192 -17.93 3.24 -2.05
N SER A 193 -18.62 2.59 -2.99
CA SER A 193 -19.63 3.25 -3.82
C SER A 193 -20.77 3.84 -2.98
N LEU A 194 -21.25 3.10 -1.97
CA LEU A 194 -22.28 3.59 -1.05
C LEU A 194 -21.78 4.76 -0.20
N LEU A 195 -20.54 4.69 0.30
CA LEU A 195 -19.94 5.78 1.08
C LEU A 195 -19.73 7.04 0.24
N VAL A 196 -19.28 6.90 -1.02
CA VAL A 196 -19.13 8.04 -1.93
C VAL A 196 -20.49 8.64 -2.27
N PHE A 197 -21.52 7.82 -2.51
CA PHE A 197 -22.88 8.30 -2.70
C PHE A 197 -23.39 9.12 -1.50
N ALA A 198 -23.21 8.60 -0.28
CA ALA A 198 -23.58 9.33 0.94
C ALA A 198 -22.78 10.62 1.10
N LEU A 199 -21.48 10.60 0.82
CA LEU A 199 -20.63 11.79 0.86
C LEU A 199 -21.13 12.86 -0.11
N VAL A 200 -21.43 12.51 -1.36
CA VAL A 200 -21.98 13.45 -2.35
C VAL A 200 -23.32 14.01 -1.87
N PHE A 201 -24.20 13.16 -1.33
CA PHE A 201 -25.49 13.59 -0.80
C PHE A 201 -25.34 14.60 0.37
N PHE A 202 -24.52 14.30 1.36
CA PHE A 202 -24.30 15.21 2.49
C PHE A 202 -23.53 16.48 2.09
N TYR A 203 -22.70 16.40 1.05
CA TYR A 203 -21.99 17.56 0.52
C TYR A 203 -22.91 18.55 -0.21
N MET A 204 -24.15 18.17 -0.54
CA MET A 204 -25.15 19.12 -1.04
C MET A 204 -25.55 20.16 0.00
N ILE A 205 -25.46 19.84 1.31
CA ILE A 205 -25.83 20.77 2.40
C ILE A 205 -24.89 22.00 2.47
N PRO A 206 -23.55 21.85 2.53
CA PRO A 206 -22.68 23.02 2.51
C PRO A 206 -22.74 23.76 1.16
N ILE A 207 -22.95 23.06 0.04
CA ILE A 207 -23.13 23.70 -1.28
C ILE A 207 -24.36 24.60 -1.26
N SER A 208 -25.51 24.10 -0.78
CA SER A 208 -26.74 24.89 -0.72
C SER A 208 -26.62 26.06 0.25
N PHE A 209 -25.91 25.89 1.37
CA PHE A 209 -25.61 26.99 2.30
C PHE A 209 -24.78 28.10 1.64
N VAL A 210 -23.69 27.75 0.96
CA VAL A 210 -22.85 28.74 0.24
C VAL A 210 -23.64 29.42 -0.89
N GLN A 211 -24.44 28.64 -1.64
CA GLN A 211 -25.31 29.20 -2.69
C GLN A 211 -26.38 30.14 -2.12
N SER A 212 -26.94 29.83 -0.95
CA SER A 212 -27.89 30.70 -0.27
C SER A 212 -27.26 32.02 0.18
N LEU A 213 -26.01 32.02 0.63
CA LEU A 213 -25.28 33.24 0.98
C LEU A 213 -24.89 34.07 -0.25
N ALA A 214 -24.61 33.43 -1.38
CA ALA A 214 -24.27 34.12 -2.63
C ALA A 214 -25.47 34.85 -3.26
N ASN A 215 -26.70 34.39 -3.00
CA ASN A 215 -27.92 35.03 -3.51
C ASN A 215 -28.56 35.93 -2.43
N LEU A 216 -27.99 37.12 -2.23
CA LEU A 216 -28.42 38.10 -1.21
C LEU A 216 -29.89 38.53 -1.37
N GLU A 217 -30.38 38.70 -2.60
CA GLU A 217 -31.79 39.05 -2.88
C GLU A 217 -32.77 37.95 -2.42
N GLY A 218 -32.36 36.69 -2.56
CA GLY A 218 -33.13 35.54 -2.06
C GLY A 218 -33.09 35.43 -0.54
N LEU A 219 -31.95 35.74 0.07
CA LEU A 219 -31.76 35.72 1.52
C LEU A 219 -32.56 36.85 2.21
N GLU A 220 -32.63 38.03 1.60
CA GLU A 220 -33.38 39.19 2.12
C GLU A 220 -34.91 38.93 2.19
N LYS A 221 -35.44 38.11 1.26
CA LYS A 221 -36.84 37.68 1.26
C LYS A 221 -37.14 36.61 2.31
N VAL A 222 -36.19 35.72 2.60
CA VAL A 222 -36.38 34.58 3.51
C VAL A 222 -36.02 34.94 4.96
N ALA A 223 -35.08 35.86 5.16
CA ALA A 223 -34.57 36.29 6.46
C ALA A 223 -34.55 37.84 6.56
N PRO A 224 -35.71 38.49 6.77
CA PRO A 224 -35.81 39.95 6.78
C PRO A 224 -35.02 40.64 7.91
N PHE A 225 -34.56 39.88 8.91
CA PHE A 225 -33.68 40.37 9.99
C PHE A 225 -32.25 40.68 9.52
N LEU A 226 -31.85 40.25 8.31
CA LEU A 226 -30.54 40.54 7.72
C LEU A 226 -30.50 41.86 6.93
N ARG A 227 -31.66 42.49 6.67
CA ARG A 227 -31.74 43.78 5.95
C ARG A 227 -30.79 44.87 6.52
N PRO A 228 -30.69 45.07 7.86
CA PRO A 228 -29.83 46.11 8.41
C PRO A 228 -28.32 45.89 8.18
N LEU A 229 -27.90 44.65 7.86
CA LEU A 229 -26.51 44.28 7.58
C LEU A 229 -26.15 44.36 6.09
N ILE A 230 -27.16 44.39 5.21
CA ILE A 230 -27.01 44.40 3.75
C ILE A 230 -27.14 45.82 3.19
N GLU A 231 -27.96 46.67 3.83
CA GLU A 231 -28.18 48.08 3.44
C GLU A 231 -27.14 49.07 4.02
N TRP A 232 -26.12 48.60 4.75
CA TRP A 232 -25.00 49.39 5.28
C TRP A 232 -23.80 49.34 4.34
#